data_AF-A0A9J6DKN4-F1
#
_entry.id   AF-A0A9J6DKN4-F1
#
_cell.length_a   1.000
_cell.length_b   1.000
_cell.length_c   1.000
_cell.angle_alpha   90.00
_cell.angle_beta   90.00
_cell.angle_gamma   90.00
#
_symmetry.space_group_name_H-M   'P 1'
#
loop_
_entity.id
_entity.type
_entity.pdbx_description
1 polymer ?
#
loop_
_entity_poly.entity_id
_entity_poly.type
_entity_poly.pdbx_seq_one_letter_code
_entity_poly.pdbx_strand_id
1 'polypeptide(L)'
;MIDFAKENSAHDNILYRVFDFGGSDATELLNAYGHFDRIYSFLCFHYVKDELKAYRDIAKLLTPQCGECLVTSAIACEPVDAWLHMHLMERWRDVVPVSITKLHT
;
A
#
# COMPACT_ATOMS: atom_id res chain seq x y z
N MET A 1 -12.15 6.37 5.10
CA MET A 1 -12.09 5.52 3.89
C MET A 1 -13.10 4.38 3.98
N ILE A 2 -13.01 3.51 5.00
CA ILE A 2 -13.90 2.36 5.12
C ILE A 2 -15.37 2.75 5.28
N ASP A 3 -15.68 3.76 6.10
CA ASP A 3 -17.06 4.21 6.31
C ASP A 3 -17.65 4.82 5.04
N PHE A 4 -16.87 5.64 4.34
CA PHE A 4 -17.24 6.14 3.02
C PHE A 4 -17.52 5.00 2.03
N ALA A 5 -16.69 3.96 1.99
CA ALA A 5 -16.90 2.82 1.10
C ALA A 5 -18.15 2.00 1.47
N LYS A 6 -18.45 1.86 2.77
CA LYS A 6 -19.70 1.25 3.24
C LYS A 6 -20.91 2.07 2.79
N GLU A 7 -20.86 3.39 2.94
CA GLU A 7 -21.97 4.27 2.57
C GLU A 7 -22.23 4.32 1.06
N ASN A 8 -21.17 4.25 0.24
CA ASN A 8 -21.26 4.50 -1.20
C ASN A 8 -21.15 3.24 -2.07
N SER A 9 -20.80 2.08 -1.50
CA SER A 9 -20.54 0.86 -2.27
C SER A 9 -20.98 -0.42 -1.54
N ALA A 10 -21.88 -0.31 -0.56
CA ALA A 10 -22.42 -1.48 0.14
C ALA A 10 -23.00 -2.52 -0.82
N HIS A 11 -22.64 -3.78 -0.58
CA HIS A 11 -23.18 -4.94 -1.28
C HIS A 11 -23.12 -6.15 -0.35
N ASP A 12 -24.09 -7.06 -0.44
CA ASP A 12 -24.21 -8.24 0.44
C ASP A 12 -23.00 -9.20 0.36
N ASN A 13 -22.16 -9.06 -0.66
CA ASN A 13 -21.00 -9.91 -0.90
C ASN A 13 -19.70 -9.21 -0.51
N ILE A 14 -19.76 -7.99 0.05
CA ILE A 14 -18.61 -7.20 0.44
C ILE A 14 -18.63 -7.02 1.95
N LEU A 15 -17.58 -7.51 2.61
CA LEU A 15 -17.33 -7.27 4.02
C LEU A 15 -16.23 -6.22 4.17
N TYR A 16 -16.48 -5.25 5.04
CA TYR A 16 -15.54 -4.17 5.32
C TYR A 16 -14.89 -4.38 6.69
N ARG A 17 -13.56 -4.51 6.71
CA ARG A 17 -12.77 -4.63 7.94
C ARG A 17 -11.53 -3.73 7.88
N VAL A 18 -11.18 -3.13 9.01
CA VAL A 18 -9.89 -2.48 9.21
C VAL A 18 -8.88 -3.53 9.67
N PHE A 19 -7.73 -3.61 9.02
CA PHE A 19 -6.64 -4.51 9.38
C PHE A 19 -5.30 -3.80 9.19
N ASP A 20 -4.43 -3.86 10.20
CA ASP A 20 -3.09 -3.26 10.15
C ASP A 20 -2.05 -4.30 9.73
N PHE A 21 -1.63 -4.24 8.47
CA PHE A 21 -0.63 -5.17 7.92
C PHE A 21 0.77 -5.00 8.53
N GLY A 22 1.07 -3.82 9.09
CA GLY A 22 2.37 -3.50 9.68
C GLY A 22 2.51 -3.98 11.13
N GLY A 23 1.43 -4.03 11.89
CA GLY A 23 1.41 -4.38 13.31
C GLY A 23 0.77 -5.74 13.65
N SER A 24 -0.16 -6.23 12.83
CA SER A 24 -0.94 -7.43 13.13
C SER A 24 -0.37 -8.71 12.51
N ASP A 25 -0.75 -9.86 13.06
CA ASP A 25 -0.49 -11.17 12.46
C ASP A 25 -1.60 -11.53 11.46
N ALA A 26 -1.21 -11.83 10.22
CA ALA A 26 -2.15 -12.23 9.17
C ALA A 26 -2.89 -13.54 9.48
N THR A 27 -2.41 -14.36 10.43
CA THR A 27 -3.16 -15.54 10.88
C THR A 27 -4.55 -15.18 11.42
N GLU A 28 -4.76 -13.95 11.91
CA GLU A 28 -6.08 -13.47 12.34
C GLU A 28 -7.10 -13.45 11.18
N LEU A 29 -6.68 -13.05 9.98
CA LEU A 29 -7.53 -13.06 8.79
C LEU A 29 -7.76 -14.50 8.31
N LEU A 30 -6.73 -15.34 8.36
CA LEU A 30 -6.83 -16.75 7.99
C LEU A 30 -7.82 -17.49 8.89
N ASN A 31 -7.78 -17.25 10.20
CA ASN A 31 -8.69 -17.86 11.16
C ASN A 31 -10.14 -17.37 10.97
N ALA A 32 -10.31 -16.10 10.58
CA ALA A 32 -11.63 -15.51 10.40
C ALA A 32 -12.29 -15.91 9.06
N TYR A 33 -11.51 -16.04 7.99
CA TYR A 33 -12.04 -16.13 6.62
C TYR A 33 -11.48 -17.29 5.78
N GLY A 34 -10.48 -18.00 6.28
CA GLY A 34 -9.74 -18.99 5.50
C GLY A 34 -8.78 -18.35 4.48
N HIS A 35 -8.39 -19.16 3.50
CA HIS A 35 -7.51 -18.70 2.42
C HIS A 35 -8.27 -17.91 1.37
N PHE A 36 -7.56 -16.98 0.73
CA PHE A 36 -8.08 -16.14 -0.34
C PHE A 36 -7.58 -16.63 -1.70
N ASP A 37 -8.47 -16.73 -2.68
CA ASP A 37 -8.06 -17.01 -4.07
C ASP A 37 -7.31 -15.84 -4.69
N ARG A 38 -7.71 -14.61 -4.34
CA ARG A 38 -7.12 -13.38 -4.88
C ARG A 38 -6.96 -12.30 -3.82
N ILE A 39 -5.80 -11.64 -3.82
CA ILE A 39 -5.52 -10.47 -2.98
C ILE A 39 -5.14 -9.28 -3.87
N TYR A 40 -5.87 -8.18 -3.72
CA TYR A 40 -5.57 -6.90 -4.36
C TYR A 40 -5.13 -5.90 -3.30
N SER A 41 -3.91 -5.36 -3.44
CA SER A 41 -3.37 -4.35 -2.54
C SER A 41 -2.97 -3.12 -3.33
N PHE A 42 -3.62 -2.00 -3.07
CA PHE A 42 -3.32 -0.73 -3.72
C PHE A 42 -2.64 0.22 -2.75
N LEU A 43 -1.37 0.52 -3.01
CA LEU A 43 -0.59 1.46 -2.23
C LEU A 43 -0.59 1.13 -0.71
N CYS A 44 -0.60 -0.14 -0.31
CA CYS A 44 -0.55 -0.49 1.12
C CYS A 44 0.90 -0.51 1.64
N PHE A 45 1.81 -1.06 0.83
CA PHE A 45 3.14 -1.48 1.27
C PHE A 45 4.09 -0.33 1.57
N HIS A 46 3.93 0.82 0.90
CA HIS A 46 4.77 1.99 1.16
C HIS A 46 4.62 2.61 2.57
N TYR A 47 3.63 2.18 3.36
CA TYR A 47 3.49 2.55 4.78
C TYR A 47 3.90 1.42 5.74
N VAL A 48 4.29 0.26 5.23
CA VAL A 48 4.68 -0.90 6.03
C VAL A 48 6.20 -0.88 6.23
N LYS A 49 6.64 -0.86 7.49
CA LYS A 49 8.09 -0.83 7.82
C LYS A 49 8.83 -2.11 7.41
N ASP A 50 8.20 -3.27 7.59
CA ASP A 50 8.75 -4.57 7.20
C ASP A 50 7.95 -5.14 6.02
N GLU A 51 8.27 -4.65 4.83
CA GLU A 51 7.61 -5.07 3.59
C GLU A 51 7.77 -6.58 3.34
N LEU A 52 8.93 -7.16 3.68
CA LEU A 52 9.20 -8.59 3.48
C LEU A 52 8.28 -9.46 4.34
N LYS A 53 8.07 -9.10 5.61
CA LYS A 53 7.08 -9.74 6.48
C LYS A 53 5.68 -9.62 5.87
N ALA A 54 5.30 -8.45 5.37
CA ALA A 54 3.98 -8.26 4.77
C ALA A 54 3.78 -9.07 3.48
N TYR A 55 4.79 -9.21 2.61
CA TYR A 55 4.70 -10.10 1.44
C TYR A 55 4.60 -11.57 1.85
N ARG A 56 5.33 -12.00 2.88
CA ARG A 56 5.19 -13.36 3.44
C ARG A 56 3.80 -13.60 3.99
N ASP A 57 3.20 -12.59 4.61
CA ASP A 57 1.84 -12.68 5.13
C ASP A 57 0.80 -12.75 4.01
N ILE A 58 0.94 -11.99 2.91
CA ILE A 58 0.11 -12.18 1.71
C ILE A 58 0.23 -13.62 1.21
N ALA A 59 1.45 -14.15 1.08
CA ALA A 59 1.66 -15.51 0.59
C ALA A 59 0.99 -16.58 1.49
N LYS A 60 0.96 -16.37 2.81
CA LYS A 60 0.24 -17.26 3.74
C LYS A 60 -1.29 -17.16 3.59
N LEU A 61 -1.81 -15.98 3.28
CA LEU A 61 -3.25 -15.76 3.12
C LEU A 61 -3.79 -16.35 1.83
N LEU A 62 -2.97 -16.45 0.79
CA LEU A 62 -3.37 -17.01 -0.50
C LEU A 62 -3.60 -18.52 -0.44
N THR A 63 -4.47 -19.04 -1.32
CA THR A 63 -4.61 -20.49 -1.50
C THR A 63 -3.28 -21.08 -2.00
N PRO A 64 -2.82 -22.23 -1.47
CA PRO A 64 -1.49 -22.76 -1.79
C PRO A 64 -1.30 -23.17 -3.27
N GLN A 65 -2.38 -23.52 -3.97
CA GLN A 65 -2.31 -24.10 -5.31
C GLN A 65 -2.52 -23.08 -6.43
N CYS A 66 -3.42 -22.11 -6.24
CA CYS A 66 -3.87 -21.20 -7.32
C CYS A 66 -4.06 -19.76 -6.86
N GLY A 67 -3.48 -19.37 -5.73
CA GLY A 67 -3.61 -18.02 -5.20
C GLY A 67 -2.88 -16.99 -6.04
N GLU A 68 -3.57 -15.90 -6.38
CA GLU A 68 -3.03 -14.79 -7.17
C GLU A 68 -3.01 -13.50 -6.35
N CYS A 69 -1.99 -12.66 -6.53
CA CYS A 69 -2.02 -11.31 -5.98
C CYS A 69 -1.59 -10.25 -6.98
N LEU A 70 -2.22 -9.08 -6.84
CA LEU A 70 -1.80 -7.84 -7.49
C LEU A 70 -1.47 -6.84 -6.40
N VAL A 71 -0.23 -6.39 -6.37
CA VAL A 71 0.25 -5.37 -5.44
C VAL A 71 0.74 -4.18 -6.23
N THR A 72 0.15 -3.00 -6.00
CA THR A 72 0.72 -1.73 -6.44
C THR A 72 1.35 -1.04 -5.23
N SER A 73 2.59 -0.59 -5.37
CA SER A 73 3.28 0.19 -4.35
C SER A 73 3.70 1.53 -4.96
N ALA A 74 3.68 2.57 -4.13
CA ALA A 74 4.44 3.77 -4.45
C ALA A 74 5.91 3.39 -4.28
N ILE A 75 6.62 3.23 -5.39
CA ILE A 75 8.08 3.14 -5.34
C ILE A 75 8.53 4.44 -4.69
N ALA A 76 9.36 4.36 -3.64
CA ALA A 76 10.03 5.53 -3.10
C ALA A 76 10.57 6.31 -4.30
N CYS A 77 10.10 7.54 -4.46
CA CYS A 77 10.51 8.32 -5.61
C CYS A 77 11.94 8.75 -5.30
N GLU A 78 12.94 7.90 -5.60
CA GLU A 78 14.35 8.30 -5.63
C GLU A 78 14.52 9.61 -6.40
N PRO A 79 13.75 9.91 -7.47
CA PRO A 79 13.72 11.24 -8.06
C PRO A 79 13.35 12.37 -7.09
N VAL A 80 12.44 12.16 -6.13
CA VAL A 80 12.09 13.17 -5.09
C VAL A 80 13.22 13.35 -4.09
N ASP A 81 13.85 12.27 -3.62
CA ASP A 81 15.00 12.37 -2.72
C ASP A 81 16.20 13.03 -3.41
N ALA A 82 16.46 12.66 -4.67
CA ALA A 82 17.46 13.31 -5.52
C ALA A 82 17.10 14.77 -5.79
N TRP A 83 15.84 15.09 -6.02
CA TRP A 83 15.34 16.45 -6.25
C TRP A 83 15.43 17.32 -5.00
N LEU A 84 15.10 16.79 -3.83
CA LEU A 84 15.30 17.47 -2.53
C LEU A 84 16.79 17.71 -2.28
N HIS A 85 17.64 16.71 -2.54
CA HIS A 85 19.09 16.86 -2.42
C HIS A 85 19.62 17.93 -3.38
N MET A 86 19.18 17.91 -4.65
CA MET A 86 19.55 18.92 -5.65
C MET A 86 19.10 20.32 -5.24
N HIS A 87 17.88 20.50 -4.72
CA HIS A 87 17.39 21.80 -4.26
C HIS A 87 18.28 22.39 -3.15
N LEU A 88 18.86 21.55 -2.28
CA LEU A 88 19.76 21.98 -1.22
C LEU A 88 21.15 22.40 -1.75
N MET A 89 21.56 21.94 -2.94
CA MET A 89 22.82 22.31 -3.58
C MET A 89 22.75 23.73 -4.16
N GLU A 90 23.74 24.57 -3.84
CA GLU A 90 23.84 25.95 -4.33
C GLU A 90 23.75 26.05 -5.86
N ARG A 91 24.33 25.08 -6.58
CA ARG A 91 24.29 25.02 -8.05
C ARG A 91 22.88 24.93 -8.64
N TRP A 92 21.93 24.32 -7.93
CA TRP A 92 20.61 23.95 -8.50
C TRP A 92 19.42 24.59 -7.77
N ARG A 93 19.65 25.28 -6.66
CA ARG A 93 18.60 25.87 -5.80
C ARG A 93 17.62 26.79 -6.54
N ASP A 94 18.11 27.55 -7.53
CA ASP A 94 17.30 28.51 -8.29
C ASP A 94 16.54 27.88 -9.48
N VAL A 95 16.89 26.64 -9.85
CA VAL A 95 16.30 25.91 -10.98
C VAL A 95 15.28 24.88 -10.50
N VAL A 96 15.49 24.32 -9.32
CA VAL A 96 14.66 23.28 -8.73
C VAL A 96 13.66 23.93 -7.75
N PRO A 97 12.35 23.99 -8.06
CA PRO A 97 11.35 24.64 -7.20
C PRO A 97 11.16 23.88 -5.88
N VAL A 98 10.47 24.47 -4.88
CA VAL A 98 10.29 23.87 -3.52
C VAL A 98 9.04 22.97 -3.42
N SER A 99 8.16 22.91 -4.43
CA SER A 99 6.93 22.11 -4.34
C SER A 99 6.65 21.24 -5.56
N ILE A 100 6.53 19.93 -5.30
CA ILE A 100 5.98 18.92 -6.21
C ILE A 100 4.43 18.94 -6.19
N THR A 101 3.81 19.67 -5.26
CA THR A 101 2.36 19.67 -5.00
C THR A 101 1.50 20.38 -6.06
N LYS A 102 2.04 20.81 -7.20
CA LYS A 102 1.29 21.48 -8.29
C LYS A 102 1.12 20.64 -9.56
N LEU A 103 1.21 19.31 -9.48
CA LEU A 103 0.98 18.44 -10.64
C LEU A 103 -0.38 17.73 -10.66
N HIS A 104 -1.28 18.03 -9.73
CA HIS A 104 -2.67 17.56 -9.78
C HIS A 104 -3.67 18.67 -9.43
N THR A 105 -4.02 19.47 -10.44
CA THR A 105 -5.34 20.10 -10.63
C THR A 105 -5.64 20.11 -12.11
#